data_AF-A0A0K9UIX6-F1
#
_entry.id   AF-A0A0K9UIX6-F1
#
_cell.length_a   1.000
_cell.length_b   1.000
_cell.length_c   1.000
_cell.angle_alpha   90.00
_cell.angle_beta   90.00
_cell.angle_gamma   90.00
#
_symmetry.space_group_name_H-M   'P 1'
#
loop_
_entity.id
_entity.type
_entity.pdbx_description
1 polymer ?
#
loop_
_entity_poly.entity_id
_entity_poly.type
_entity_poly.pdbx_seq_one_letter_code
_entity_poly.pdbx_strand_id
1 'polypeptide(L)' 'MLYAKALSIGDKIGFFSPSSPATAFAPNRFQRAKAYLKAQGFELVEGSLTGKSDYYRSGSIRER' A
#
# COMPACT_ATOMS: atom_id res chain seq x y z
N MET A 1 14.88 12.70 20.21
CA MET A 1 14.31 11.59 19.42
C MET A 1 13.16 12.15 18.61
N LEU A 2 13.02 11.71 17.35
CA LEU A 2 11.94 12.14 16.46
C LEU A 2 10.81 11.11 16.53
N TYR A 3 9.60 11.56 16.87
CA TYR A 3 8.43 10.72 16.98
C TYR A 3 7.35 11.17 16.02
N ALA A 4 6.72 10.20 15.34
CA ALA A 4 5.52 10.45 14.56
C ALA A 4 4.32 10.74 15.48
N LYS A 5 3.31 11.40 14.94
CA LYS A 5 2.03 11.58 15.63
C LYS A 5 1.31 10.25 15.79
N ALA A 6 0.47 10.14 16.82
CA ALA A 6 -0.41 9.00 17.01
C ALA A 6 -1.46 8.91 15.89
N LEU A 7 -1.84 7.69 15.52
CA LEU A 7 -2.85 7.40 14.50
C LEU A 7 -4.26 7.63 15.05
N SER A 8 -5.14 8.22 14.24
CA SER A 8 -6.55 8.45 14.54
C SER A 8 -7.46 7.87 13.46
N ILE A 9 -8.69 7.50 13.82
CA ILE A 9 -9.71 7.09 12.85
C ILE A 9 -9.99 8.27 11.90
N GLY A 10 -10.11 7.99 10.60
CA GLY A 10 -10.21 9.00 9.55
C GLY A 10 -8.86 9.40 8.94
N ASP A 11 -7.73 9.02 9.55
CA ASP A 11 -6.42 9.28 8.96
C ASP A 11 -6.23 8.52 7.63
N LYS A 12 -5.34 9.08 6.80
CA LYS A 12 -4.93 8.48 5.53
C LYS A 12 -3.74 7.56 5.74
N ILE A 13 -3.86 6.31 5.29
CA ILE A 13 -2.77 5.35 5.25
C ILE A 13 -2.27 5.25 3.81
N GLY A 14 -1.07 5.78 3.59
CA GLY A 14 -0.32 5.56 2.35
C GLY A 14 0.36 4.19 2.38
N PHE A 15 0.33 3.48 1.26
CA PHE A 15 1.04 2.20 1.11
C PHE A 15 1.82 2.16 -0.21
N PHE A 16 2.91 1.39 -0.22
CA PHE A 16 3.79 1.26 -1.37
C PHE A 16 4.36 -0.16 -1.46
N SER A 17 4.85 -0.55 -2.64
CA SER A 17 5.46 -1.87 -2.88
C SER A 17 6.96 -1.71 -3.11
N PRO A 18 7.82 -1.82 -2.09
CA PRO A 18 9.27 -1.59 -2.23
C PRO A 18 10.06 -2.79 -2.77
N SER A 19 9.41 -3.92 -3.04
CA SER A 19 10.04 -5.14 -3.55
C SER A 19 9.04 -5.90 -4.43
N SER A 20 8.51 -7.05 -3.99
CA SER A 20 7.61 -7.89 -4.79
C SER A 20 6.26 -7.21 -5.14
N PRO A 21 5.73 -7.42 -6.36
CA PRO A 21 4.51 -6.76 -6.85
C PRO A 21 3.22 -7.43 -6.34
N ALA A 22 3.07 -7.57 -5.03
CA ALA A 22 1.95 -8.31 -4.42
C ALA A 22 0.57 -7.71 -4.71
N THR A 23 0.50 -6.39 -4.93
CA THR A 23 -0.72 -5.73 -5.39
C THR A 23 -1.17 -6.20 -6.79
N ALA A 24 -0.25 -6.72 -7.60
CA ALA A 24 -0.53 -7.25 -8.93
C ALA A 24 -0.77 -8.77 -8.92
N PHE A 25 0.08 -9.57 -8.28
CA PHE A 25 -0.05 -11.05 -8.33
C PHE A 25 -1.00 -11.65 -7.28
N ALA A 26 -1.35 -10.91 -6.21
CA ALA A 26 -2.28 -11.36 -5.17
C ALA A 26 -3.50 -10.43 -5.02
N PRO A 27 -4.24 -10.11 -6.12
CA PRO A 27 -5.25 -9.06 -6.14
C PRO A 27 -6.39 -9.33 -5.15
N ASN A 28 -6.83 -10.59 -5.00
CA ASN A 28 -7.92 -10.94 -4.09
C ASN A 28 -7.59 -10.64 -2.62
N ARG A 29 -6.34 -10.92 -2.20
CA ARG A 29 -5.90 -10.62 -0.83
C ARG A 29 -5.70 -9.12 -0.65
N PHE A 30 -5.15 -8.44 -1.64
CA PHE A 30 -4.97 -6.99 -1.62
C PHE A 30 -6.31 -6.25 -1.49
N GLN A 31 -7.33 -6.61 -2.29
CA GLN A 31 -8.65 -5.99 -2.21
C GLN A 31 -9.33 -6.23 -0.86
N ARG A 32 -9.21 -7.44 -0.30
CA ARG A 32 -9.72 -7.74 1.06
C ARG A 32 -9.04 -6.88 2.14
N ALA A 33 -7.73 -6.69 2.05
CA ALA A 33 -7.01 -5.82 2.99
C ALA A 33 -7.45 -4.35 2.87
N LYS A 34 -7.65 -3.86 1.63
CA LYS A 34 -8.19 -2.51 1.40
C LYS A 34 -9.59 -2.36 1.98
N ALA A 35 -10.47 -3.32 1.73
CA ALA A 35 -11.83 -3.32 2.26
C ALA A 35 -11.84 -3.32 3.80
N TYR A 36 -10.98 -4.13 4.42
CA TYR A 36 -10.85 -4.19 5.87
C TYR A 36 -10.47 -2.83 6.48
N LEU A 37 -9.40 -2.19 5.99
CA LEU A 37 -8.94 -0.90 6.54
C LEU A 37 -9.95 0.23 6.29
N LYS A 38 -10.60 0.24 5.12
CA LYS A 38 -11.70 1.18 4.84
C LYS A 38 -12.88 0.99 5.80
N ALA A 39 -13.24 -0.26 6.12
CA ALA A 39 -14.29 -0.56 7.09
C ALA A 39 -13.93 -0.16 8.53
N GLN A 40 -12.63 -0.07 8.87
CA GLN A 40 -12.17 0.50 10.15
C GLN A 40 -12.18 2.05 10.17
N GLY A 41 -12.59 2.70 9.07
CA GLY A 41 -12.70 4.15 8.98
C GLY A 41 -11.44 4.86 8.49
N PHE A 42 -10.48 4.15 7.88
CA PHE A 42 -9.29 4.77 7.29
C PHE A 42 -9.47 5.06 5.80
N GLU A 43 -8.88 6.16 5.36
CA GLU A 43 -8.69 6.44 3.94
C GLU A 43 -7.38 5.79 3.45
N LEU A 44 -7.38 5.27 2.23
CA LEU A 44 -6.20 4.60 1.66
C LEU A 44 -5.67 5.39 0.47
N VAL A 45 -4.37 5.67 0.46
CA VAL A 45 -3.67 6.35 -0.63
C VAL A 45 -2.75 5.34 -1.31
N GLU A 46 -3.04 5.03 -2.57
CA GLU A 46 -2.26 4.05 -3.34
C GLU A 46 -0.95 4.69 -3.81
N GLY A 47 0.18 4.02 -3.56
CA GLY A 47 1.48 4.40 -4.14
C GLY A 47 1.49 4.24 -5.66
N SER A 48 2.37 4.98 -6.33
CA SER A 48 2.47 5.05 -7.80
C SER A 48 2.69 3.70 -8.50
N LEU A 49 3.29 2.72 -7.81
CA LEU A 49 3.54 1.37 -8.32
C LEU A 49 2.45 0.35 -7.97
N THR A 50 1.32 0.79 -7.41
CA THR A 50 0.19 -0.12 -7.11
C THR A 50 -0.33 -0.76 -8.40
N GLY A 51 -0.44 -2.09 -8.41
CA GLY A 51 -0.85 -2.87 -9.58
C GLY A 51 0.21 -3.01 -10.68
N LYS A 52 1.41 -2.41 -10.52
CA LYS A 52 2.53 -2.58 -11.45
C LYS A 52 3.33 -3.85 -11.14
N SER A 53 4.04 -4.34 -12.15
CA SER A 53 4.93 -5.50 -12.05
C SER A 53 6.09 -5.36 -13.03
N ASP A 54 7.31 -5.49 -12.53
CA ASP A 54 8.57 -5.68 -13.25
C ASP A 54 9.13 -7.06 -12.86
N TYR A 55 8.46 -8.11 -13.36
CA TYR A 55 8.70 -9.52 -13.06
C TYR A 55 8.64 -9.85 -11.56
N TYR A 56 9.80 -9.94 -10.90
CA TYR A 56 9.92 -10.33 -9.49
C TYR A 56 9.74 -9.14 -8.52
N ARG A 57 9.71 -7.90 -9.04
CA ARG A 57 9.62 -6.64 -8.28
C ARG A 57 8.54 -5.72 -8.85
N SER A 58 8.19 -4.65 -8.14
CA SER A 58 7.14 -3.69 -8.53
C SER A 58 7.58 -2.62 -9.53
N GLY A 59 8.89 -2.37 -9.62
CA GLY A 59 9.51 -1.38 -10.50
C GLY A 59 11.03 -1.35 -10.31
N SER A 60 11.70 -0.49 -11.07
CA SER A 60 13.14 -0.26 -10.95
C SER A 60 13.53 0.26 -9.56
N ILE A 61 14.83 0.31 -9.26
CA ILE A 61 15.32 0.84 -7.98
C ILE A 61 14.94 2.31 -7.77
N ARG A 62 14.90 3.12 -8.84
CA ARG A 62 14.60 4.55 -8.75
C ARG A 62 13.11 4.86 -8.63
N GLU A 63 12.26 3.97 -9.13
CA GLU A 63 10.80 4.12 -9.07
C GLU A 63 10.21 3.70 -7.72
N ARG A 64 10.86 2.76 -7.01
CA ARG A 64 10.43 2.22 -5.71
C ARG A 64 10.88 3.11 -4.55
#